data_AF-A0A849WTB2-F1
#
_entry.id   AF-A0A849WTB2-F1
#
_cell.length_a   1.000
_cell.length_b   1.000
_cell.length_c   1.000
_cell.angle_alpha   90.00
_cell.angle_beta   90.00
_cell.angle_gamma   90.00
#
_symmetry.space_group_name_H-M   'P 1'
#
loop_
_entity.id
_entity.type
_entity.pdbx_description
1 polymer ?
#
loop_
_entity_poly.entity_id
_entity_poly.type
_entity_poly.pdbx_seq_one_letter_code
_entity_poly.pdbx_strand_id
1 'polypeptide(L)'
;MSTEINDKPRKNYSPDQKFKIVKEQMTSKMSVTEICKKYDLSPTNFYKWQNQFLKSALEGFKSTQAGPTKAELRKIADQEEKINKMQSAISEIVQENIELKKILVYGVYCKSSFTTRNHQ
;
A
#
# COMPACT_ATOMS: atom_id res chain seq x y z
N MET A 1 29.07 -1.64 -35.08
CA MET A 1 28.60 -0.42 -34.37
C MET A 1 27.88 -0.92 -33.12
N SER A 2 28.65 -1.16 -32.07
CA SER A 2 28.19 -1.91 -30.89
C SER A 2 27.31 -1.01 -30.03
N THR A 3 26.01 -1.31 -29.96
CA THR A 3 25.12 -0.70 -28.98
C THR A 3 25.33 -1.42 -27.65
N GLU A 4 26.12 -0.82 -26.77
CA GLU A 4 26.24 -1.23 -25.37
C GLU A 4 24.88 -1.08 -24.69
N ILE A 5 24.29 -2.22 -24.31
CA ILE A 5 23.06 -2.28 -23.52
C ILE A 5 23.46 -1.94 -22.08
N ASN A 6 23.26 -0.69 -21.70
CA ASN A 6 23.53 -0.18 -20.35
C ASN A 6 22.42 -0.68 -19.40
N ASP A 7 22.59 -1.87 -18.86
CA ASP A 7 21.73 -2.43 -17.82
C ASP A 7 22.07 -1.81 -16.46
N LYS A 8 21.83 -0.49 -16.34
CA LYS A 8 22.03 0.23 -15.08
C LYS A 8 20.89 -0.17 -14.13
N PRO A 9 21.18 -0.70 -12.93
CA PRO A 9 20.14 -1.06 -11.97
C PRO A 9 19.26 0.16 -11.69
N ARG A 10 17.94 -0.02 -11.79
CA ARG A 10 16.96 1.04 -11.56
C ARG A 10 17.09 1.51 -10.12
N LYS A 11 17.71 2.67 -9.92
CA LYS A 11 17.75 3.34 -8.61
C LYS A 11 16.32 3.69 -8.20
N ASN A 12 15.91 3.14 -7.06
CA ASN A 12 14.65 3.49 -6.41
C ASN A 12 14.89 4.69 -5.50
N TYR A 13 14.08 5.72 -5.67
CA TYR A 13 14.09 6.91 -4.83
C TYR A 13 12.83 6.92 -3.97
N SER A 14 12.99 7.08 -2.66
CA SER A 14 11.86 7.25 -1.76
C SER A 14 11.13 8.57 -2.06
N PRO A 15 9.85 8.71 -1.68
CA PRO A 15 9.12 9.96 -1.81
C PRO A 15 9.86 11.16 -1.20
N ASP A 16 10.43 10.98 0.00
CA ASP A 16 11.18 12.02 0.72
C ASP A 16 12.46 12.43 -0.02
N GLN A 17 13.16 11.45 -0.61
CA GLN A 17 14.35 11.71 -1.42
C GLN A 17 14.00 12.51 -2.66
N LYS A 18 12.92 12.17 -3.36
CA LYS A 18 12.45 12.93 -4.53
C LYS A 18 12.14 14.38 -4.15
N PHE A 19 11.43 14.58 -3.04
CA PHE A 19 11.13 15.91 -2.52
C PHE A 19 12.41 16.70 -2.19
N LYS A 20 13.37 16.10 -1.49
CA LYS A 20 14.63 16.75 -1.14
C LYS A 20 15.42 17.20 -2.37
N ILE A 21 15.52 16.33 -3.38
CA ILE A 21 16.25 16.62 -4.62
C ILE A 21 15.59 17.79 -5.37
N VAL A 22 14.26 17.76 -5.54
CA VAL A 22 13.51 18.84 -6.22
C VAL A 22 13.62 20.16 -5.43
N LYS A 23 13.45 20.12 -4.10
CA LYS A 23 13.59 21.28 -3.22
C LYS A 23 14.99 21.89 -3.32
N GLU A 24 16.03 21.06 -3.30
CA GLU A 24 17.41 21.53 -3.39
C GLU A 24 17.68 22.24 -4.71
N GLN A 25 17.20 21.70 -5.85
CA GLN A 25 17.34 22.37 -7.13
C GLN A 25 16.65 23.74 -7.15
N MET A 26 15.46 23.85 -6.54
CA MET A 26 14.69 25.11 -6.52
C MET A 26 15.25 26.14 -5.54
N THR A 27 15.92 25.71 -4.47
CA THR A 27 16.49 26.60 -3.45
C THR A 27 17.93 27.00 -3.76
N SER A 28 18.67 26.10 -4.42
CA SER A 28 20.06 26.31 -4.81
C SER A 28 20.17 26.96 -6.19
N LYS A 29 21.31 27.59 -6.47
CA LYS A 29 21.64 28.10 -7.81
C LYS A 29 22.19 27.02 -8.76
N MET A 30 22.11 25.75 -8.36
CA MET A 30 22.60 24.62 -9.15
C MET A 30 21.68 24.36 -10.35
N SER A 31 22.30 24.13 -11.50
CA SER A 31 21.61 23.70 -12.71
C SER A 31 21.04 22.29 -12.58
N VAL A 32 20.04 21.98 -13.41
CA VAL A 32 19.45 20.62 -13.47
C VAL A 32 20.53 19.58 -13.79
N THR A 33 21.48 19.91 -14.65
CA THR A 33 22.60 19.02 -15.02
C THR A 33 23.49 18.69 -13.82
N GLU A 34 23.80 19.67 -12.97
CA GLU A 34 24.61 19.45 -11.77
C GLU A 34 23.87 18.61 -10.73
N ILE A 35 22.58 18.86 -10.52
CA ILE A 35 21.73 18.05 -9.63
C ILE A 35 21.62 16.61 -10.14
N CYS A 36 21.43 16.43 -11.45
CA CYS A 36 21.37 15.10 -12.07
C CYS A 36 22.68 14.33 -11.90
N LYS A 37 23.84 15.00 -12.03
CA LYS A 37 25.15 14.39 -11.76
C LYS A 37 25.33 14.05 -10.28
N LYS A 38 24.98 14.96 -9.38
CA LYS A 38 25.14 14.79 -7.92
C LYS A 38 24.34 13.60 -7.37
N TYR A 39 23.11 13.43 -7.86
CA TYR A 39 22.21 12.39 -7.40
C TYR A 39 22.18 11.15 -8.31
N ASP A 40 22.98 11.13 -9.37
CA ASP A 40 22.98 10.07 -10.40
C ASP A 40 21.57 9.79 -10.94
N LEU A 41 20.92 10.88 -11.34
CA LEU A 41 19.53 10.94 -11.78
C LEU A 41 19.48 11.28 -13.26
N SER A 42 18.56 10.66 -14.00
CA SER A 42 18.30 11.05 -15.39
C SER A 42 17.50 12.36 -15.45
N PRO A 43 17.79 13.29 -16.39
CA PRO A 43 17.03 14.52 -16.54
C PRO A 43 15.53 14.28 -16.72
N THR A 44 15.13 13.24 -17.46
CA THR A 44 13.73 12.85 -17.65
C THR A 44 13.02 12.56 -16.34
N ASN A 45 13.66 11.85 -15.41
CA ASN A 45 13.09 11.56 -14.10
C ASN A 45 12.99 12.82 -13.25
N PHE A 46 14.00 13.69 -13.30
CA PHE A 46 13.98 14.96 -12.58
C PHE A 46 12.81 15.84 -13.02
N TYR A 47 12.65 16.09 -14.33
CA TYR A 47 11.55 16.91 -14.84
C TYR A 47 10.18 16.29 -14.55
N LYS A 48 10.06 14.96 -14.60
CA LYS A 48 8.83 14.26 -14.20
C LYS A 48 8.46 14.58 -12.75
N TRP A 49 9.42 14.52 -11.83
CA TRP A 49 9.18 14.80 -10.42
C TRP A 49 8.94 16.28 -10.15
N GLN A 50 9.67 17.17 -10.82
CA GLN A 50 9.47 18.62 -10.72
C GLN A 50 8.06 19.01 -11.17
N ASN A 51 7.60 18.49 -12.31
CA ASN A 51 6.24 18.74 -12.80
C ASN A 51 5.17 18.21 -11.84
N GLN A 52 5.38 17.00 -11.29
CA GLN A 52 4.48 16.43 -10.29
C GLN A 52 4.43 17.31 -9.03
N PHE A 53 5.58 17.77 -8.55
CA PHE A 53 5.69 18.65 -7.39
C PHE A 53 4.96 19.98 -7.61
N LEU A 54 5.20 20.65 -8.73
CA LEU A 54 4.55 21.93 -9.04
C LEU A 54 3.04 21.80 -9.22
N LYS A 55 2.58 20.71 -9.87
CA LYS A 55 1.14 20.44 -10.02
C LYS A 55 0.47 20.27 -8.66
N SER A 56 1.04 19.43 -7.79
CA SER A 56 0.50 19.20 -6.45
C SER A 56 0.59 20.45 -5.57
N ALA A 57 1.65 21.24 -5.69
CA ALA A 57 1.76 22.52 -4.98
C ALA A 57 0.67 23.51 -5.45
N LEU A 58 0.45 23.64 -6.76
CA LEU A 58 -0.61 24.48 -7.32
C LEU A 58 -2.00 24.01 -6.88
N GLU A 59 -2.24 22.69 -6.88
CA GLU A 59 -3.49 22.10 -6.38
C GLU A 59 -3.68 22.37 -4.88
N GLY A 60 -2.61 22.29 -4.08
CA GLY A 60 -2.61 22.67 -2.67
C GLY A 60 -2.94 24.16 -2.45
N PHE A 61 -2.44 25.06 -3.29
CA PHE A 61 -2.77 26.48 -3.21
C PHE A 61 -4.20 26.79 -3.71
N LYS A 62 -4.71 26.02 -4.68
CA LYS A 62 -6.10 26.12 -5.17
C LYS A 62 -7.10 25.54 -4.18
N SER A 63 -6.70 24.53 -3.42
CA SER A 63 -7.49 23.96 -2.35
C SER A 63 -7.48 24.92 -1.15
N THR A 64 -8.26 26.01 -1.25
CA THR A 64 -8.61 26.84 -0.11
C THR A 64 -9.41 26.02 0.88
N GLN A 65 -8.76 25.36 1.85
CA GLN A 65 -9.30 24.94 3.15
C GLN A 65 -10.71 24.28 3.13
N ALA A 66 -11.13 23.72 2.00
CA ALA A 66 -12.42 23.07 1.88
C ALA A 66 -12.17 21.64 2.34
N GLY A 67 -12.53 21.37 3.59
CA GLY A 67 -12.61 20.01 4.08
C GLY A 67 -13.46 19.14 3.14
N PRO A 68 -13.40 17.80 3.29
CA PRO A 68 -14.15 16.88 2.45
C PRO A 68 -15.60 17.33 2.33
N THR A 69 -16.08 17.41 1.09
CA THR A 69 -17.45 17.79 0.80
C THR A 69 -18.41 16.86 1.54
N LYS A 70 -19.62 17.34 1.85
CA LYS A 70 -20.66 16.50 2.47
C LYS A 70 -20.93 15.21 1.67
N ALA A 71 -20.76 15.25 0.35
CA ALA A 71 -20.89 14.08 -0.52
C ALA A 71 -19.74 13.07 -0.33
N GLU A 72 -18.50 13.55 -0.17
CA GLU A 72 -17.34 12.70 0.13
C GLU A 72 -17.44 12.06 1.51
N LEU A 73 -17.84 12.83 2.53
CA LEU A 73 -18.07 12.30 3.88
C LEU A 73 -19.14 11.20 3.90
N ARG A 74 -20.22 11.37 3.13
CA ARG A 74 -21.25 10.31 2.97
C ARG A 74 -20.69 9.06 2.33
N LYS A 75 -19.91 9.19 1.25
CA LYS A 75 -19.28 8.03 0.61
C LYS A 75 -18.33 7.30 1.56
N ILE A 76 -17.57 8.03 2.37
CA ILE A 76 -16.68 7.45 3.39
C ILE A 76 -17.52 6.65 4.39
N ALA A 77 -18.59 7.24 4.93
CA ALA A 77 -19.47 6.53 5.87
C ALA A 77 -20.11 5.28 5.26
N ASP A 78 -20.61 5.35 4.02
CA ASP A 78 -21.21 4.20 3.32
C ASP A 78 -20.17 3.08 3.09
N GLN A 79 -18.92 3.46 2.78
CA GLN A 79 -17.82 2.53 2.60
C GLN A 79 -17.41 1.87 3.92
N GLU A 80 -17.32 2.64 5.00
CA GLU A 80 -17.04 2.14 6.35
C GLU A 80 -18.13 1.17 6.82
N GLU A 81 -19.40 1.48 6.59
CA GLU A 81 -20.52 0.59 6.90
C GLU A 81 -20.40 -0.74 6.15
N LYS A 82 -20.04 -0.70 4.86
CA LYS A 82 -19.84 -1.90 4.05
C LYS A 82 -18.68 -2.76 4.57
N ILE A 83 -17.57 -2.13 4.95
CA ILE A 83 -16.42 -2.81 5.55
C ILE A 83 -16.84 -3.51 6.84
N ASN A 84 -17.54 -2.80 7.72
CA ASN A 84 -18.01 -3.36 9.00
C ASN A 84 -18.95 -4.55 8.79
N LYS A 85 -19.89 -4.46 7.84
CA LYS A 85 -20.78 -5.58 7.47
C LYS A 85 -20.01 -6.80 7.00
N MET A 86 -19.01 -6.59 6.13
CA MET A 86 -18.16 -7.68 5.63
C MET A 86 -17.32 -8.31 6.76
N GLN A 87 -16.76 -7.50 7.65
CA GLN A 87 -15.99 -7.97 8.79
C GLN A 87 -16.84 -8.80 9.77
N SER A 88 -18.10 -8.39 10.00
CA SER A 88 -19.04 -9.16 10.82
C SER A 88 -19.32 -10.54 10.22
N ALA A 89 -19.65 -10.60 8.93
CA ALA A 89 -19.91 -11.87 8.24
C ALA A 89 -18.68 -12.79 8.23
N ILE A 90 -17.48 -12.23 8.02
CA ILE A 90 -16.23 -12.99 8.11
C ILE A 90 -16.05 -13.56 9.52
N SER A 91 -16.32 -12.77 10.55
CA SER A 91 -16.16 -13.20 11.95
C SER A 91 -17.10 -14.37 12.28
N GLU A 92 -18.35 -14.31 11.84
CA GLU A 92 -19.33 -15.39 11.98
C GLU A 92 -18.86 -16.67 11.29
N ILE A 93 -18.48 -16.58 10.00
CA ILE A 93 -17.98 -17.72 9.23
C ILE A 93 -16.70 -18.31 9.86
N VAL A 94 -15.80 -17.46 10.36
CA VAL A 94 -14.57 -17.90 11.02
C VAL A 94 -14.90 -18.65 12.31
N GLN A 95 -15.85 -18.16 13.09
CA GLN A 95 -16.30 -18.83 14.32
C GLN A 95 -16.88 -20.21 14.03
N GLU A 96 -17.79 -20.32 13.06
CA GLU A 96 -18.35 -21.60 12.62
C GLU A 96 -17.26 -22.56 12.13
N ASN A 97 -16.30 -22.07 11.34
CA ASN A 97 -15.19 -22.88 10.87
C ASN A 97 -14.28 -23.37 12.01
N ILE A 98 -14.05 -22.56 13.04
CA ILE A 98 -13.28 -22.97 14.23
C ILE A 98 -14.04 -24.07 14.97
N GLU A 99 -15.35 -23.95 15.12
CA GLU A 99 -16.20 -24.95 15.79
C GLU A 99 -16.21 -26.27 15.01
N LEU A 100 -16.44 -26.21 13.69
CA LEU A 100 -16.37 -27.39 12.82
C LEU A 100 -15.00 -28.06 12.88
N LYS A 101 -13.90 -27.29 12.82
CA LYS A 101 -12.55 -27.84 12.97
C LYS A 101 -12.34 -28.51 14.32
N LYS A 102 -12.87 -27.94 15.41
CA LYS A 102 -12.80 -28.58 16.73
C LYS A 102 -13.52 -29.93 16.72
N ILE A 103 -14.73 -29.98 16.17
CA ILE A 103 -15.52 -31.22 16.10
C ILE A 103 -14.82 -32.27 15.22
N LEU A 104 -14.34 -31.89 14.04
CA LEU A 104 -13.73 -32.81 13.09
C LEU A 104 -12.34 -33.28 13.54
N VAL A 105 -11.54 -32.42 14.18
CA VAL A 105 -10.17 -32.77 14.61
C VAL A 105 -10.16 -33.44 15.98
N TYR A 106 -10.92 -32.94 16.96
CA TYR A 106 -10.96 -33.51 18.30
C TYR A 106 -12.00 -34.64 18.46
N GLY A 107 -13.06 -34.68 17.63
CA GLY A 107 -14.08 -35.74 17.68
C GLY A 107 -13.62 -37.10 17.13
N VAL A 108 -12.53 -37.15 16.38
CA VAL A 108 -11.94 -38.41 15.87
C VAL A 108 -11.15 -39.16 16.95
N TYR A 109 -10.60 -38.47 17.95
CA TYR A 109 -9.80 -39.09 19.02
C TYR A 109 -10.63 -39.80 20.11
N CYS A 110 -11.97 -39.70 20.10
CA CYS A 110 -12.81 -40.26 21.17
C CYS A 110 -13.61 -41.52 20.75
N LYS A 111 -13.63 -41.90 19.47
CA LYS A 111 -14.35 -43.11 19.00
C LYS A 111 -13.50 -44.38 18.90
N SER A 112 -12.19 -44.33 19.13
CA SER A 112 -11.28 -45.48 18.99
C SER A 112 -10.98 -46.24 20.29
N SER A 113 -11.63 -45.91 21.43
CA SER A 113 -11.29 -46.51 22.74
C SER A 113 -12.33 -47.49 23.33
N PHE A 114 -13.43 -47.82 22.64
CA PHE A 114 -14.45 -48.75 23.16
C PHE A 114 -14.68 -49.95 22.24
N THR A 115 -13.67 -50.77 22.04
CA THR A 115 -13.88 -52.15 21.58
C THR A 115 -12.95 -53.10 22.32
N THR A 116 -13.26 -53.46 23.56
CA THR A 116 -12.93 -54.81 24.05
C THR A 116 -13.71 -55.19 25.31
N ARG A 117 -14.16 -56.45 25.28
CA ARG A 117 -14.40 -57.36 26.42
C ARG A 117 -15.78 -57.30 27.10
N ASN A 118 -16.69 -58.12 26.57
CA ASN A 118 -17.46 -59.05 27.39
C ASN A 118 -17.72 -60.31 26.55
N HIS A 119 -16.89 -61.33 26.75
CA HIS A 119 -17.25 -62.70 26.42
C HIS A 119 -17.24 -63.49 27.72
N GLN A 120 -18.40 -64.09 27.99
CA GLN A 120 -18.67 -65.08 29.01
C GLN A 120 -17.88 -66.36 28.74
#